data_AF-M1C5I0-F1
#
_entry.id   AF-M1C5I0-F1
#
_cell.length_a   1.000
_cell.length_b   1.000
_cell.length_c   1.000
_cell.angle_alpha   90.00
_cell.angle_beta   90.00
_cell.angle_gamma   90.00
#
_symmetry.space_group_name_H-M   'P 1'
#
loop_
_entity.id
_entity.type
_entity.pdbx_description
1 polymer ?
#
loop_
_entity_poly.entity_id
_entity_poly.type
_entity_poly.pdbx_seq_one_letter_code
_entity_poly.pdbx_strand_id
1 'polypeptide(L)'
;MECVGDHLMVWDFCTSFGRLLHLSPFSLEDFERAVCQKGSNIVLITECHSSLLRFLLKDNSEYFIAVQKKRPKLKITLITWTEYLSDFLELTGTVELSNHVATIKRGHYGLLDIQAKLAILRELVCRVLETEYFKEKLDEDIEKQYALAATRREEILEESRKKREDHLKIKSNGKEATKGHGNSSDTGSDNHLRENGDMPSSNGKQTSPSKHSLENSESELTISSLKNSKKRKVDVKNSTSKMNASSKIASDKLIKDEGKETLESRSMDQRAAHKMRKNEIKEHLENRSKEQRKEYLEREIEKRVIRTNPLGKDRDYNRYWFFRRDGRIFVESSDSVEWGYYSSQEELDALIGSLNVKGERERALKKQLENLYHKISLELQKRSKEVAQKAETDDADVRRSTRVRAPAGDNPALAFLKYVNKWKED
;
A
#
# COMPACT_ATOMS: atom_id res chain seq x y z
N MET A 1 -22.97 14.39 5.96
CA MET A 1 -23.40 13.65 4.75
C MET A 1 -23.59 12.22 5.21
N GLU A 2 -24.81 11.67 5.23
CA GLU A 2 -25.11 10.38 5.89
C GLU A 2 -24.63 9.13 5.12
N CYS A 3 -23.84 9.31 4.04
CA CYS A 3 -23.43 8.24 3.12
C CYS A 3 -21.93 8.25 2.80
N VAL A 4 -21.11 8.93 3.61
CA VAL A 4 -19.66 9.00 3.38
C VAL A 4 -19.04 7.61 3.36
N GLY A 5 -19.49 6.69 4.21
CA GLY A 5 -19.02 5.31 4.23
C GLY A 5 -19.23 4.59 2.89
N ASP A 6 -20.44 4.63 2.33
CA ASP A 6 -20.75 4.03 1.03
C ASP A 6 -19.96 4.69 -0.10
N HIS A 7 -19.83 6.01 -0.04
CA HIS A 7 -19.05 6.78 -1.00
C HIS A 7 -17.57 6.35 -1.02
N LEU A 8 -16.94 6.26 0.14
CA LEU A 8 -15.55 5.83 0.29
C LEU A 8 -15.37 4.37 -0.10
N MET A 9 -16.31 3.48 0.26
CA MET A 9 -16.23 2.06 -0.08
C MET A 9 -16.26 1.84 -1.59
N VAL A 10 -17.22 2.45 -2.29
CA VAL A 10 -17.33 2.33 -3.75
C VAL A 10 -16.11 2.94 -4.44
N TRP A 11 -15.67 4.13 -4.00
CA TRP A 11 -14.49 4.78 -4.56
C TRP A 11 -13.22 3.96 -4.36
N ASP A 12 -12.97 3.45 -3.14
CA ASP A 12 -11.79 2.64 -2.84
C ASP A 12 -11.80 1.36 -3.67
N PHE A 13 -12.95 0.71 -3.82
CA PHE A 13 -13.09 -0.46 -4.68
C PHE A 13 -12.78 -0.15 -6.15
N CYS A 14 -13.47 0.84 -6.73
CA CYS A 14 -13.29 1.20 -8.14
C CYS A 14 -11.87 1.64 -8.48
N THR A 15 -11.19 2.34 -7.55
CA THR A 15 -9.82 2.80 -7.78
C THR A 15 -8.78 1.72 -7.49
N SER A 16 -8.99 0.87 -6.48
CA SER A 16 -8.09 -0.23 -6.14
C SER A 16 -8.12 -1.34 -7.20
N PHE A 17 -9.31 -1.67 -7.70
CA PHE A 17 -9.51 -2.70 -8.73
C PHE A 17 -9.72 -2.10 -10.13
N GLY A 18 -9.41 -0.82 -10.36
CA GLY A 18 -9.64 -0.15 -11.63
C GLY A 18 -9.01 -0.87 -12.84
N ARG A 19 -7.83 -1.48 -12.67
CA ARG A 19 -7.21 -2.30 -13.73
C ARG A 19 -7.98 -3.57 -14.06
N LEU A 20 -8.60 -4.20 -13.06
CA LEU A 20 -9.42 -5.40 -13.25
C LEU A 20 -10.79 -5.03 -13.85
N LEU A 21 -11.31 -3.87 -13.49
CA LEU A 21 -12.59 -3.31 -13.95
C LEU A 21 -12.48 -2.53 -15.27
N HIS A 22 -11.28 -2.38 -15.84
CA HIS A 22 -11.02 -1.56 -17.04
C HIS A 22 -11.50 -0.12 -16.87
N LEU A 23 -11.24 0.46 -15.68
CA LEU A 23 -11.67 1.79 -15.26
C LEU A 23 -10.46 2.65 -14.90
N SER A 24 -10.27 3.74 -15.65
CA SER A 24 -9.16 4.68 -15.42
C SER A 24 -9.23 5.33 -14.04
N PRO A 25 -8.09 5.72 -13.46
CA PRO A 25 -8.07 6.34 -12.14
C PRO A 25 -8.76 7.71 -12.15
N PHE A 26 -9.45 8.03 -11.05
CA PHE A 26 -10.11 9.31 -10.78
C PHE A 26 -9.97 9.66 -9.28
N SER A 27 -10.05 10.96 -8.96
CA SER A 27 -9.93 11.43 -7.57
C SER A 27 -11.21 11.20 -6.78
N LEU A 28 -11.11 11.22 -5.44
CA LEU A 28 -12.30 11.14 -4.58
C LEU A 28 -13.24 12.32 -4.83
N GLU A 29 -12.70 13.52 -5.04
CA GLU A 29 -13.48 14.73 -5.30
C GLU A 29 -14.19 14.67 -6.65
N ASP A 30 -13.57 14.08 -7.67
CA ASP A 30 -14.22 13.89 -8.97
C ASP A 30 -15.40 12.93 -8.85
N PHE A 31 -15.25 11.87 -8.04
CA PHE A 31 -16.34 10.94 -7.76
C PHE A 31 -17.46 11.60 -6.96
N GLU A 32 -17.14 12.37 -5.92
CA GLU A 32 -18.10 13.14 -5.11
C GLU A 32 -18.95 14.06 -5.98
N ARG A 33 -18.29 14.86 -6.83
CA ARG A 33 -18.99 15.77 -7.76
C ARG A 33 -19.81 15.02 -8.79
N ALA A 34 -19.32 13.89 -9.30
CA ALA A 34 -20.05 13.09 -10.28
C ALA A 34 -21.32 12.46 -9.68
N VAL A 35 -21.29 12.01 -8.43
CA VAL A 35 -22.49 11.49 -7.73
C VAL A 35 -23.51 12.60 -7.48
N CYS A 36 -23.03 13.80 -7.08
CA CYS A 36 -23.89 14.95 -6.82
C CYS A 36 -24.52 15.57 -8.08
N GLN A 37 -23.97 15.26 -9.27
CA GLN A 37 -24.44 15.82 -10.53
C GLN A 37 -25.88 15.36 -10.85
N LYS A 38 -26.76 16.33 -11.10
CA LYS A 38 -28.18 16.10 -11.46
C LYS A 38 -28.45 16.02 -12.97
N GLY A 39 -27.46 16.37 -13.79
CA GLY A 39 -27.56 16.36 -15.25
C GLY A 39 -27.48 14.96 -15.87
N SER A 40 -27.72 14.87 -17.19
CA SER A 40 -27.67 13.63 -17.96
C SER A 40 -26.25 13.20 -18.36
N ASN A 41 -25.29 14.13 -18.38
CA ASN A 41 -23.92 13.85 -18.79
C ASN A 41 -23.04 13.53 -17.56
N ILE A 42 -23.10 12.28 -17.11
CA ILE A 42 -22.33 11.79 -15.96
C ILE A 42 -21.38 10.66 -16.40
N VAL A 43 -20.43 10.97 -17.29
CA VAL A 43 -19.53 9.98 -17.90
C VAL A 43 -18.84 9.10 -16.85
N LEU A 44 -18.31 9.69 -15.77
CA LEU A 44 -17.63 8.93 -14.72
C LEU A 44 -18.56 7.89 -14.06
N ILE A 45 -19.78 8.27 -13.69
CA ILE A 45 -20.76 7.35 -13.07
C ILE A 45 -21.21 6.29 -14.07
N THR A 46 -21.48 6.69 -15.32
CA THR A 46 -21.84 5.76 -16.38
C THR A 46 -20.74 4.72 -16.61
N GLU A 47 -19.47 5.12 -16.65
CA GLU A 47 -18.34 4.21 -16.80
C GLU A 47 -18.17 3.32 -15.55
N CYS A 48 -18.35 3.83 -14.34
CA CYS A 48 -18.33 3.02 -13.11
C CYS A 48 -19.39 1.90 -13.17
N HIS A 49 -20.66 2.25 -13.42
CA HIS A 49 -21.74 1.29 -13.59
C HIS A 49 -21.45 0.30 -14.71
N SER A 50 -21.04 0.81 -15.87
CA SER A 50 -20.76 -0.03 -17.04
C SER A 50 -19.66 -1.03 -16.76
N SER A 51 -18.58 -0.63 -16.10
CA SER A 51 -17.47 -1.50 -15.73
C SER A 51 -17.89 -2.59 -14.74
N LEU A 52 -18.66 -2.25 -13.71
CA LEU A 52 -19.19 -3.22 -12.74
C LEU A 52 -20.14 -4.22 -13.41
N LEU A 53 -21.10 -3.73 -14.21
CA LEU A 53 -22.05 -4.58 -14.93
C LEU A 53 -21.34 -5.48 -15.95
N ARG A 54 -20.38 -4.95 -16.72
CA ARG A 54 -19.56 -5.78 -17.62
C ARG A 54 -18.80 -6.86 -16.86
N PHE A 55 -18.30 -6.54 -15.67
CA PHE A 55 -17.62 -7.53 -14.84
C PHE A 55 -18.57 -8.65 -14.40
N LEU A 56 -19.78 -8.32 -13.93
CA LEU A 56 -20.80 -9.31 -13.55
C LEU A 56 -21.26 -10.21 -14.72
N LEU A 57 -21.13 -9.73 -15.96
CA LEU A 57 -21.41 -10.49 -17.18
C LEU A 57 -20.25 -11.39 -17.64
N LYS A 58 -19.06 -11.31 -17.03
CA LYS A 58 -17.94 -12.22 -17.37
C LYS A 58 -18.18 -13.64 -16.85
N ASP A 59 -18.94 -13.75 -15.76
CA ASP A 59 -19.26 -15.03 -15.14
C ASP A 59 -20.61 -15.54 -15.62
N ASN A 60 -20.80 -16.87 -15.65
CA ASN A 60 -22.09 -17.52 -15.85
C ASN A 60 -23.01 -17.35 -14.61
N SER A 61 -23.01 -16.15 -14.03
CA SER A 61 -23.80 -15.76 -12.88
C SER A 61 -25.29 -15.75 -13.21
N GLU A 62 -26.14 -15.73 -12.18
CA GLU A 62 -27.59 -15.59 -12.35
C GLU A 62 -27.94 -14.32 -13.16
N TYR A 63 -27.20 -13.24 -12.92
CA TYR A 63 -27.33 -11.99 -13.68
C TYR A 63 -27.00 -12.17 -15.16
N PHE A 64 -25.91 -12.85 -15.50
CA PHE A 64 -25.58 -13.16 -16.89
C PHE A 64 -26.68 -13.98 -17.57
N ILE A 65 -27.18 -15.03 -16.91
CA ILE A 65 -28.25 -15.88 -17.47
C ILE A 65 -29.53 -15.07 -17.69
N ALA A 66 -29.91 -14.22 -16.73
CA ALA A 66 -31.10 -13.37 -16.83
C ALA A 66 -30.99 -12.36 -17.98
N VAL A 67 -29.83 -11.72 -18.13
CA VAL A 67 -29.57 -10.74 -19.19
C VAL A 67 -29.47 -11.41 -20.56
N GLN A 68 -28.80 -12.55 -20.68
CA GLN A 68 -28.63 -13.27 -21.95
C GLN A 68 -29.98 -13.75 -22.53
N LYS A 69 -30.92 -14.17 -21.67
CA LYS A 69 -32.30 -14.50 -22.09
C LYS A 69 -33.03 -13.30 -22.71
N LYS A 70 -32.80 -12.10 -22.18
CA LYS A 70 -33.40 -10.85 -22.69
C LYS A 70 -32.64 -10.31 -23.91
N ARG A 71 -31.30 -10.46 -23.94
CA ARG A 71 -30.39 -9.87 -24.93
C ARG A 71 -29.27 -10.86 -25.31
N PRO A 72 -29.36 -11.50 -26.50
CA PRO A 72 -28.32 -12.43 -26.96
C PRO A 72 -26.96 -11.77 -27.22
N LYS A 73 -26.95 -10.47 -27.54
CA LYS A 73 -25.74 -9.68 -27.77
C LYS A 73 -25.50 -8.76 -26.57
N LEU A 74 -24.48 -9.06 -25.78
CA LEU A 74 -24.12 -8.28 -24.59
C LEU A 74 -23.24 -7.10 -24.99
N LYS A 75 -23.82 -5.90 -25.09
CA LYS A 75 -23.07 -4.67 -25.40
C LYS A 75 -23.53 -3.51 -24.53
N ILE A 76 -22.78 -3.28 -23.45
CA ILE A 76 -23.00 -2.15 -22.54
C ILE A 76 -22.31 -0.92 -23.11
N THR A 77 -23.10 0.08 -23.50
CA THR A 77 -22.66 1.38 -24.04
C THR A 77 -23.09 2.52 -23.14
N LEU A 78 -22.62 3.75 -23.42
CA LEU A 78 -23.05 4.97 -22.73
C LEU A 78 -24.56 5.23 -22.79
N ILE A 79 -25.27 4.59 -23.73
CA ILE A 79 -26.71 4.74 -23.94
C ILE A 79 -27.48 3.57 -23.33
N THR A 80 -26.94 2.36 -23.42
CA THR A 80 -27.66 1.13 -23.04
C THR A 80 -27.46 0.70 -21.59
N TRP A 81 -26.47 1.26 -20.87
CA TRP A 81 -26.14 0.83 -19.50
C TRP A 81 -27.31 0.92 -18.51
N THR A 82 -28.22 1.88 -18.67
CA THR A 82 -29.40 2.04 -17.81
C THR A 82 -30.36 0.85 -17.92
N GLU A 83 -30.42 0.22 -19.09
CA GLU A 83 -31.23 -0.99 -19.29
C GLU A 83 -30.64 -2.18 -18.54
N TYR A 84 -29.33 -2.41 -18.67
CA TYR A 84 -28.61 -3.47 -17.96
C TYR A 84 -28.68 -3.26 -16.44
N LEU A 85 -28.56 -2.01 -16.00
CA LEU A 85 -28.73 -1.65 -14.60
C LEU A 85 -30.16 -1.93 -14.12
N SER A 86 -31.16 -1.62 -14.92
CA SER A 86 -32.56 -1.88 -14.57
C SER A 86 -32.83 -3.38 -14.41
N ASP A 87 -32.30 -4.21 -15.31
CA ASP A 87 -32.41 -5.67 -15.18
C ASP A 87 -31.69 -6.20 -13.93
N PHE A 88 -30.55 -5.60 -13.59
CA PHE A 88 -29.81 -5.94 -12.38
C PHE A 88 -30.65 -5.63 -11.13
N LEU A 89 -31.25 -4.45 -11.07
CA LEU A 89 -32.09 -4.03 -9.94
C LEU A 89 -33.37 -4.87 -9.80
N GLU A 90 -33.99 -5.24 -10.93
CA GLU A 90 -35.12 -6.18 -10.94
C GLU A 90 -34.73 -7.55 -10.39
N LEU A 91 -33.54 -8.04 -10.74
CA LEU A 91 -33.04 -9.33 -10.26
C LEU A 91 -32.63 -9.29 -8.79
N THR A 92 -32.08 -8.18 -8.33
CA THR A 92 -31.62 -7.98 -6.94
C THR A 92 -32.79 -8.07 -5.96
N GLY A 93 -33.98 -7.62 -6.37
CA GLY A 93 -35.21 -7.79 -5.58
C GLY A 93 -35.28 -6.95 -4.30
N THR A 94 -34.36 -6.00 -4.09
CA THR A 94 -34.40 -5.08 -2.97
C THR A 94 -35.46 -4.01 -3.21
N VAL A 95 -36.46 -3.97 -2.32
CA VAL A 95 -37.63 -3.08 -2.47
C VAL A 95 -37.21 -1.62 -2.66
N GLU A 96 -36.24 -1.16 -1.86
CA GLU A 96 -35.71 0.20 -1.91
C GLU A 96 -35.09 0.55 -3.28
N LEU A 97 -34.26 -0.34 -3.84
CA LEU A 97 -33.62 -0.06 -5.14
C LEU A 97 -34.59 -0.25 -6.31
N SER A 98 -35.55 -1.18 -6.18
CA SER A 98 -36.55 -1.47 -7.21
C SER A 98 -37.46 -0.27 -7.52
N ASN A 99 -37.71 0.58 -6.52
CA ASN A 99 -38.50 1.81 -6.67
C ASN A 99 -37.90 2.78 -7.69
N HIS A 100 -36.58 2.73 -7.91
CA HIS A 100 -35.88 3.63 -8.82
C HIS A 100 -35.83 3.11 -10.27
N VAL A 101 -36.20 1.86 -10.53
CA VAL A 101 -36.09 1.20 -11.86
C VAL A 101 -36.84 1.99 -12.94
N ALA A 102 -38.07 2.43 -12.68
CA ALA A 102 -38.85 3.18 -13.66
C ALA A 102 -38.20 4.51 -14.06
N THR A 103 -37.56 5.19 -13.11
CA THR A 103 -36.83 6.45 -13.33
C THR A 103 -35.55 6.22 -14.13
N ILE A 104 -34.83 5.13 -13.83
CA ILE A 104 -33.60 4.75 -14.53
C ILE A 104 -33.90 4.36 -15.99
N LYS A 105 -34.95 3.56 -16.23
CA LYS A 105 -35.37 3.16 -17.59
C LYS A 105 -35.73 4.35 -18.48
N ARG A 106 -36.24 5.43 -17.90
CA ARG A 106 -36.55 6.69 -18.61
C ARG A 106 -35.31 7.56 -18.88
N GLY A 107 -34.12 7.14 -18.44
CA GLY A 107 -32.87 7.89 -18.61
C GLY A 107 -32.65 9.00 -17.59
N HIS A 108 -33.43 9.04 -16.51
CA HIS A 108 -33.39 10.09 -15.50
C HIS A 108 -32.53 9.73 -14.27
N TYR A 109 -31.47 8.93 -14.46
CA TYR A 109 -30.57 8.52 -13.37
C TYR A 109 -29.99 9.71 -12.59
N GLY A 110 -29.68 10.81 -13.27
CA GLY A 110 -29.16 12.03 -12.63
C GLY A 110 -30.09 12.62 -11.57
N LEU A 111 -31.41 12.42 -11.70
CA LEU A 111 -32.42 12.93 -10.77
C LEU A 111 -32.56 12.11 -9.47
N LEU A 112 -31.93 10.93 -9.41
CA LEU A 112 -31.89 10.14 -8.19
C LEU A 112 -31.18 10.90 -7.07
N ASP A 113 -31.63 10.68 -5.84
CA ASP A 113 -30.95 11.15 -4.64
C ASP A 113 -29.57 10.49 -4.52
N ILE A 114 -28.66 11.16 -3.81
CA ILE A 114 -27.28 10.70 -3.62
C ILE A 114 -27.26 9.33 -2.96
N GLN A 115 -28.21 9.08 -2.04
CA GLN A 115 -28.30 7.83 -1.29
C GLN A 115 -28.70 6.67 -2.19
N ALA A 116 -29.72 6.81 -3.03
CA ALA A 116 -30.03 5.79 -4.01
C ALA A 116 -28.87 5.55 -4.99
N LYS A 117 -28.21 6.60 -5.50
CA LYS A 117 -27.07 6.44 -6.42
C LYS A 117 -25.94 5.61 -5.78
N LEU A 118 -25.59 5.91 -4.54
CA LEU A 118 -24.55 5.19 -3.81
C LEU A 118 -24.98 3.79 -3.39
N ALA A 119 -26.24 3.60 -3.00
CA ALA A 119 -26.77 2.28 -2.64
C ALA A 119 -26.79 1.32 -3.84
N ILE A 120 -27.15 1.81 -5.03
CA ILE A 120 -27.08 1.02 -6.27
C ILE A 120 -25.62 0.62 -6.57
N LEU A 121 -24.68 1.57 -6.50
CA LEU A 121 -23.26 1.29 -6.74
C LEU A 121 -22.68 0.32 -5.70
N ARG A 122 -23.04 0.48 -4.43
CA ARG A 122 -22.67 -0.43 -3.35
C ARG A 122 -23.14 -1.85 -3.63
N GLU A 123 -24.41 -2.02 -4.00
CA GLU A 123 -24.96 -3.34 -4.31
C GLU A 123 -24.24 -4.00 -5.48
N LEU A 124 -23.93 -3.24 -6.55
CA LEU A 124 -23.13 -3.74 -7.66
C LEU A 124 -21.75 -4.22 -7.20
N VAL A 125 -21.07 -3.43 -6.35
CA VAL A 125 -19.78 -3.82 -5.77
C VAL A 125 -19.92 -5.09 -4.94
N CYS A 126 -20.93 -5.20 -4.08
CA CYS A 126 -21.20 -6.39 -3.28
C CYS A 126 -21.36 -7.63 -4.17
N ARG A 127 -22.16 -7.55 -5.25
CA ARG A 127 -22.31 -8.67 -6.19
C ARG A 127 -21.02 -9.02 -6.91
N VAL A 128 -20.19 -8.02 -7.23
CA VAL A 128 -18.86 -8.26 -7.84
C VAL A 128 -17.97 -9.02 -6.87
N LEU A 129 -17.96 -8.65 -5.58
CA LEU A 129 -17.17 -9.34 -4.54
C LEU A 129 -17.62 -10.79 -4.32
N GLU A 130 -18.90 -11.09 -4.55
CA GLU A 130 -19.45 -12.44 -4.42
C GLU A 130 -19.08 -13.37 -5.58
N THR A 131 -18.64 -12.85 -6.73
CA THR A 131 -18.37 -13.70 -7.89
C THR A 131 -17.09 -14.53 -7.74
N GLU A 132 -17.14 -15.76 -8.24
CA GLU A 132 -16.00 -16.68 -8.16
C GLU A 132 -14.79 -16.17 -8.95
N TYR A 133 -15.01 -15.55 -10.12
CA TYR A 133 -13.91 -14.95 -10.88
C TYR A 133 -13.23 -13.81 -10.15
N PHE A 134 -13.99 -12.98 -9.40
CA PHE A 134 -13.39 -11.96 -8.56
C PHE A 134 -12.55 -12.57 -7.44
N LYS A 135 -13.10 -13.57 -6.73
CA LYS A 135 -12.39 -14.29 -5.66
C LYS A 135 -11.09 -14.92 -6.16
N GLU A 136 -11.13 -15.61 -7.30
CA GLU A 136 -9.92 -16.18 -7.92
C GLU A 136 -8.88 -15.10 -8.25
N LYS A 137 -9.30 -13.97 -8.84
CA LYS A 137 -8.39 -12.86 -9.15
C LYS A 137 -7.81 -12.22 -7.90
N LEU A 138 -8.61 -12.12 -6.84
CA LEU A 138 -8.19 -11.63 -5.55
C LEU A 138 -7.13 -12.55 -4.93
N ASP A 139 -7.38 -13.87 -4.94
CA ASP A 139 -6.44 -14.88 -4.45
C ASP A 139 -5.11 -14.83 -5.20
N GLU A 140 -5.14 -14.69 -6.54
CA GLU A 140 -3.92 -14.51 -7.33
C GLU A 140 -3.11 -13.28 -6.93
N ASP A 141 -3.77 -12.18 -6.57
CA ASP A 141 -3.11 -10.95 -6.14
C ASP A 141 -2.63 -11.03 -4.69
N ILE A 142 -3.37 -11.72 -3.82
CA ILE A 142 -2.96 -12.06 -2.45
C ILE A 142 -1.67 -12.88 -2.49
N GLU A 143 -1.62 -13.94 -3.30
CA GLU A 143 -0.43 -14.77 -3.48
C GLU A 143 0.78 -13.96 -3.96
N LYS A 144 0.59 -13.07 -4.94
CA LYS A 144 1.67 -12.20 -5.45
C LYS A 144 2.16 -11.26 -4.36
N GLN A 145 1.26 -10.68 -3.56
CA GLN A 145 1.65 -9.80 -2.45
C GLN A 145 2.44 -10.57 -1.39
N TYR A 146 2.02 -11.78 -1.02
CA TYR A 146 2.78 -12.65 -0.11
C TYR A 146 4.16 -13.00 -0.65
N ALA A 147 4.28 -13.28 -1.94
CA ALA A 147 5.59 -13.56 -2.57
C ALA A 147 6.53 -12.36 -2.47
N LEU A 148 6.04 -11.14 -2.75
CA LEU A 148 6.82 -9.91 -2.63
C LEU A 148 7.22 -9.61 -1.17
N ALA A 149 6.29 -9.80 -0.23
CA ALA A 149 6.57 -9.64 1.20
C ALA A 149 7.60 -10.66 1.70
N ALA A 150 7.55 -11.91 1.22
CA ALA A 150 8.54 -12.93 1.53
C ALA A 150 9.93 -12.56 0.98
N THR A 151 10.03 -12.05 -0.25
CA THR A 151 11.31 -11.56 -0.78
C THR A 151 11.88 -10.40 0.02
N ARG A 152 11.02 -9.47 0.48
CA ARG A 152 11.44 -8.35 1.33
C ARG A 152 11.97 -8.87 2.69
N ARG A 153 11.30 -9.84 3.29
CA ARG A 153 11.76 -10.47 4.54
C ARG A 153 13.08 -11.20 4.37
N GLU A 154 13.25 -11.94 3.28
CA GLU A 154 14.51 -12.65 2.95
C GLU A 154 15.68 -11.66 2.77
N GLU A 155 15.46 -10.53 2.08
CA GLU A 155 16.47 -9.47 1.94
C GLU A 155 16.87 -8.83 3.28
N ILE A 156 15.90 -8.55 4.16
CA ILE A 156 16.17 -7.98 5.50
C ILE A 156 16.97 -8.96 6.36
N LEU A 157 16.65 -10.26 6.29
CA LEU A 157 17.38 -11.30 7.02
C LEU A 157 18.82 -11.42 6.53
N GLU A 158 19.03 -11.37 5.20
CA GLU A 158 20.37 -11.44 4.60
C GLU A 158 21.21 -10.20 4.96
N GLU A 159 20.62 -9.00 4.96
CA GLU A 159 21.28 -7.79 5.43
C GLU A 159 21.68 -7.88 6.91
N SER A 160 20.78 -8.41 7.75
CA SER A 160 21.04 -8.59 9.18
C SER A 160 22.15 -9.61 9.42
N ARG A 161 22.22 -10.67 8.61
CA ARG A 161 23.31 -11.66 8.65
C ARG A 161 24.64 -11.03 8.24
N LYS A 162 24.67 -10.29 7.13
CA LYS A 162 25.87 -9.59 6.65
C LYS A 162 26.42 -8.63 7.69
N LYS A 163 25.55 -7.83 8.34
CA LYS A 163 25.94 -6.95 9.45
C LYS A 163 26.57 -7.68 10.63
N ARG A 164 26.06 -8.87 11.00
CA ARG A 164 26.64 -9.70 12.07
C ARG A 164 28.02 -10.24 11.67
N GLU A 165 28.17 -10.69 10.43
CA GLU A 165 29.46 -11.19 9.91
C GLU A 165 30.51 -10.08 9.86
N ASP A 166 30.14 -8.87 9.45
CA ASP A 166 31.05 -7.72 9.41
C ASP A 166 31.44 -7.26 10.83
N HIS A 167 30.49 -7.25 11.77
CA HIS A 167 30.79 -6.99 13.18
C HIS A 167 31.76 -8.03 13.79
N LEU A 168 31.66 -9.30 13.38
CA LEU A 168 32.59 -10.35 13.81
C LEU A 168 33.99 -10.17 13.21
N LYS A 169 34.10 -9.79 11.93
CA LYS A 169 35.39 -9.50 11.27
C LYS A 169 36.12 -8.31 11.90
N ILE A 170 35.39 -7.26 12.26
CA ILE A 170 35.97 -6.09 12.95
C ILE A 170 36.48 -6.52 14.34
N LYS A 171 35.74 -7.37 15.05
CA LYS A 171 36.12 -7.87 16.38
C LYS A 171 37.32 -8.84 16.35
N SER A 172 37.51 -9.61 15.27
CA SER A 172 38.70 -10.46 15.10
C SER A 172 39.95 -9.65 14.80
N ASN A 173 39.87 -8.64 13.92
CA ASN A 173 41.01 -7.79 13.57
C ASN A 173 41.46 -6.87 14.73
N GLY A 174 40.55 -6.50 15.65
CA GLY A 174 40.90 -5.71 16.84
C GLY A 174 41.64 -6.50 17.93
N LYS A 175 41.63 -7.84 17.90
CA LYS A 175 42.29 -8.69 18.92
C LYS A 175 43.76 -9.01 18.61
N GLU A 176 44.24 -8.73 17.41
CA GLU A 176 45.65 -8.94 17.04
C GLU A 176 46.58 -7.77 17.45
N ALA A 177 46.04 -6.63 17.90
CA ALA A 177 46.83 -5.46 18.28
C ALA A 177 47.29 -5.41 19.76
N THR A 178 46.94 -6.39 20.60
CA THR A 178 47.30 -6.41 22.04
C THR A 178 47.90 -7.74 22.49
N LYS A 179 48.92 -8.24 21.77
CA LYS A 179 49.86 -9.23 22.33
C LYS A 179 51.29 -8.94 21.86
N GLY A 180 52.05 -8.25 22.71
CA GLY A 180 53.49 -8.10 22.57
C GLY A 180 54.17 -7.65 23.88
N HIS A 181 54.99 -8.55 24.46
CA HIS A 181 55.95 -8.42 25.58
C HIS A 181 55.39 -8.33 27.02
N GLY A 182 55.83 -9.10 28.03
CA GLY A 182 56.88 -10.11 28.22
C GLY A 182 56.98 -10.52 29.73
N ASN A 183 57.46 -11.74 30.01
CA ASN A 183 57.42 -12.52 31.29
C ASN A 183 58.26 -11.99 32.49
N SER A 184 57.90 -12.39 33.74
CA SER A 184 58.69 -13.34 34.59
C SER A 184 57.99 -13.79 35.90
N SER A 185 58.15 -15.10 36.16
CA SER A 185 57.99 -15.96 37.36
C SER A 185 57.93 -15.37 38.78
N ASP A 186 57.12 -15.99 39.67
CA ASP A 186 57.62 -16.83 40.78
C ASP A 186 56.52 -17.77 41.35
N THR A 187 56.97 -18.74 42.14
CA THR A 187 56.46 -20.08 42.45
C THR A 187 55.62 -20.18 43.74
N GLY A 188 54.88 -21.30 43.89
CA GLY A 188 54.25 -21.71 45.14
C GLY A 188 53.28 -22.89 44.98
N SER A 189 53.80 -24.11 45.07
CA SER A 189 53.05 -25.38 45.22
C SER A 189 52.60 -25.54 46.68
N ASP A 190 51.36 -25.97 46.94
CA ASP A 190 51.13 -27.29 47.57
C ASP A 190 49.65 -27.67 47.76
N ASN A 191 49.48 -28.99 47.75
CA ASN A 191 48.24 -29.77 47.76
C ASN A 191 47.70 -30.05 49.18
N HIS A 192 46.44 -30.52 49.18
CA HIS A 192 45.78 -31.46 50.12
C HIS A 192 44.87 -30.95 51.26
N LEU A 193 43.57 -31.26 51.05
CA LEU A 193 42.64 -32.06 51.89
C LEU A 193 41.92 -31.49 53.13
N ARG A 194 40.63 -31.88 53.17
CA ARG A 194 39.70 -32.06 54.32
C ARG A 194 39.05 -30.78 54.87
N GLU A 195 37.79 -30.73 55.30
CA GLU A 195 36.63 -31.65 55.35
C GLU A 195 35.44 -30.82 55.88
N ASN A 196 34.21 -31.19 55.48
CA ASN A 196 32.91 -31.01 56.19
C ASN A 196 32.39 -29.56 56.44
N GLY A 197 31.10 -29.25 56.31
CA GLY A 197 29.90 -30.04 56.06
C GLY A 197 28.65 -29.14 56.19
N ASP A 198 27.51 -29.71 55.80
CA ASP A 198 26.12 -29.33 56.10
C ASP A 198 25.29 -28.55 55.06
N MET A 199 24.63 -29.36 54.25
CA MET A 199 23.23 -29.19 53.83
C MET A 199 22.31 -29.83 54.90
N PRO A 200 21.00 -29.55 54.87
CA PRO A 200 20.14 -30.65 54.45
C PRO A 200 19.13 -30.28 53.36
N SER A 201 18.90 -31.34 52.59
CA SER A 201 18.12 -31.51 51.38
C SER A 201 16.62 -31.69 51.68
N SER A 202 15.77 -31.36 50.70
CA SER A 202 14.61 -32.20 50.39
C SER A 202 14.24 -32.08 48.90
N ASN A 203 14.23 -33.24 48.25
CA ASN A 203 13.85 -33.57 46.86
C ASN A 203 12.48 -33.02 46.40
N GLY A 204 12.17 -32.84 45.12
CA GLY A 204 12.84 -33.19 43.87
C GLY A 204 11.91 -33.03 42.65
N LYS A 205 12.43 -33.42 41.48
CA LYS A 205 11.80 -33.59 40.14
C LYS A 205 11.70 -32.37 39.19
N GLN A 206 12.65 -32.38 38.24
CA GLN A 206 12.54 -32.09 36.80
C GLN A 206 11.36 -31.25 36.29
N THR A 207 11.66 -30.09 35.66
CA THR A 207 11.31 -29.74 34.27
C THR A 207 11.78 -28.31 33.96
N SER A 208 12.35 -28.10 32.77
CA SER A 208 12.75 -26.80 32.21
C SER A 208 11.57 -26.16 31.40
N PRO A 209 11.68 -24.93 30.88
CA PRO A 209 11.53 -23.64 31.56
C PRO A 209 10.31 -22.84 31.01
N SER A 210 9.52 -22.18 31.87
CA SER A 210 8.43 -21.30 31.42
C SER A 210 8.81 -19.81 31.52
N LYS A 211 9.06 -19.19 30.37
CA LYS A 211 9.00 -17.73 30.20
C LYS A 211 7.57 -17.36 29.85
N HIS A 212 6.98 -16.51 30.67
CA HIS A 212 5.68 -15.87 30.39
C HIS A 212 5.77 -15.04 29.11
N SER A 213 4.87 -15.37 28.20
CA SER A 213 4.50 -14.72 26.96
C SER A 213 3.77 -13.40 27.23
N LEU A 214 4.19 -12.33 26.56
CA LEU A 214 3.33 -11.20 26.23
C LEU A 214 2.93 -11.37 24.77
N GLU A 215 1.69 -11.81 24.59
CA GLU A 215 1.02 -11.92 23.31
C GLU A 215 0.76 -10.52 22.75
N ASN A 216 1.26 -10.26 21.55
CA ASN A 216 0.74 -9.22 20.69
C ASN A 216 0.33 -9.94 19.40
N SER A 217 -0.94 -10.35 19.36
CA SER A 217 -1.56 -11.06 18.25
C SER A 217 -1.62 -10.17 17.01
N GLU A 218 -0.59 -10.26 16.17
CA GLU A 218 -0.79 -10.16 14.73
C GLU A 218 -1.55 -11.43 14.33
N SER A 219 -2.85 -11.28 14.01
CA SER A 219 -3.67 -12.39 13.57
C SER A 219 -3.14 -12.96 12.26
N GLU A 220 -2.37 -14.05 12.39
CA GLU A 220 -2.14 -15.04 11.36
C GLU A 220 -3.51 -15.49 10.82
N LEU A 221 -3.77 -15.21 9.54
CA LEU A 221 -4.78 -15.96 8.81
C LEU A 221 -4.18 -17.35 8.55
N THR A 222 -4.83 -18.32 9.19
CA THR A 222 -4.47 -19.73 9.23
C THR A 222 -4.26 -20.31 7.83
N ILE A 223 -3.13 -21.00 7.73
CA ILE A 223 -2.63 -21.76 6.60
C ILE A 223 -3.49 -23.02 6.40
N SER A 224 -4.04 -23.18 5.20
CA SER A 224 -4.31 -24.50 4.64
C SER A 224 -3.72 -24.60 3.24
N SER A 225 -2.63 -25.37 3.16
CA SER A 225 -2.05 -26.03 1.99
C SER A 225 -2.52 -25.60 0.61
N LEU A 226 -1.58 -25.22 -0.27
CA LEU A 226 -1.52 -25.73 -1.65
C LEU A 226 -0.13 -25.53 -2.27
N LYS A 227 0.37 -26.63 -2.84
CA LYS A 227 1.66 -26.78 -3.51
C LYS A 227 1.61 -26.16 -4.91
N ASN A 228 2.11 -24.95 -5.14
CA ASN A 228 2.59 -24.55 -6.49
C ASN A 228 3.50 -23.30 -6.52
N SER A 229 4.58 -23.29 -5.73
CA SER A 229 5.46 -22.13 -5.54
C SER A 229 6.63 -21.99 -6.53
N LYS A 230 6.70 -22.80 -7.59
CA LYS A 230 7.90 -22.83 -8.47
C LYS A 230 7.86 -21.89 -9.68
N LYS A 231 6.69 -21.60 -10.26
CA LYS A 231 6.64 -20.91 -11.58
C LYS A 231 6.75 -19.38 -11.49
N ARG A 232 6.18 -18.74 -10.45
CA ARG A 232 6.15 -17.27 -10.29
C ARG A 232 7.34 -16.68 -9.52
N LYS A 233 8.12 -17.50 -8.80
CA LYS A 233 9.38 -17.09 -8.13
C LYS A 233 10.47 -16.69 -9.15
N VAL A 234 10.31 -17.05 -10.43
CA VAL A 234 11.27 -16.81 -11.51
C VAL A 234 11.22 -15.36 -11.99
N ASP A 235 10.04 -14.76 -12.20
CA ASP A 235 9.92 -13.44 -12.84
C ASP A 235 10.40 -12.27 -11.95
N VAL A 236 10.06 -12.29 -10.65
CA VAL A 236 10.54 -11.26 -9.69
C VAL A 236 12.05 -11.40 -9.44
N LYS A 237 12.56 -12.63 -9.37
CA LYS A 237 14.01 -12.90 -9.37
C LYS A 237 14.69 -12.38 -10.63
N ASN A 238 14.03 -12.43 -11.78
CA ASN A 238 14.58 -11.97 -13.05
C ASN A 238 14.67 -10.44 -13.15
N SER A 239 13.70 -9.70 -12.60
CA SER A 239 13.74 -8.23 -12.54
C SER A 239 14.80 -7.72 -11.57
N THR A 240 14.86 -8.31 -10.36
CA THR A 240 15.88 -7.98 -9.34
C THR A 240 17.28 -8.41 -9.77
N SER A 241 17.45 -9.53 -10.48
CA SER A 241 18.74 -9.95 -11.02
C SER A 241 19.24 -9.04 -12.14
N LYS A 242 18.34 -8.53 -13.00
CA LYS A 242 18.66 -7.54 -14.03
C LYS A 242 19.16 -6.21 -13.44
N MET A 243 18.53 -5.73 -12.35
CA MET A 243 19.00 -4.53 -11.65
C MET A 243 20.38 -4.75 -11.01
N ASN A 244 20.62 -5.92 -10.41
CA ASN A 244 21.94 -6.28 -9.87
C ASN A 244 23.02 -6.33 -10.96
N ALA A 245 22.69 -6.86 -12.14
CA ALA A 245 23.62 -6.91 -13.27
C ALA A 245 23.96 -5.50 -13.78
N SER A 246 22.96 -4.61 -13.90
CA SER A 246 23.15 -3.23 -14.32
C SER A 246 24.00 -2.43 -13.32
N SER A 247 23.75 -2.56 -12.02
CA SER A 247 24.56 -1.90 -10.99
C SER A 247 26.01 -2.40 -10.95
N LYS A 248 26.23 -3.68 -11.23
CA LYS A 248 27.57 -4.29 -11.27
C LYS A 248 28.38 -3.84 -12.50
N ILE A 249 27.71 -3.64 -13.64
CA ILE A 249 28.33 -3.07 -14.85
C ILE A 249 28.68 -1.59 -14.64
N ALA A 250 27.82 -0.82 -13.97
CA ALA A 250 28.09 0.57 -13.62
C ALA A 250 29.26 0.71 -12.63
N SER A 251 29.37 -0.20 -11.64
CA SER A 251 30.51 -0.23 -10.72
C SER A 251 31.82 -0.56 -11.44
N ASP A 252 31.81 -1.53 -12.36
CA ASP A 252 33.01 -1.92 -13.09
C ASP A 252 33.49 -0.85 -14.08
N LYS A 253 32.57 -0.02 -14.62
CA LYS A 253 32.92 1.14 -15.45
C LYS A 253 33.56 2.28 -14.65
N LEU A 254 32.97 2.68 -13.52
CA LEU A 254 33.54 3.72 -12.64
C LEU A 254 34.91 3.33 -12.07
N ILE A 255 35.11 2.03 -11.77
CA ILE A 255 36.39 1.49 -11.32
C ILE A 255 37.46 1.51 -12.42
N LYS A 256 37.05 1.44 -13.70
CA LYS A 256 37.96 1.50 -14.86
C LYS A 256 38.36 2.92 -15.23
N ASP A 257 37.46 3.90 -15.08
CA ASP A 257 37.73 5.30 -15.47
C ASP A 257 38.71 6.01 -14.51
N GLU A 258 38.78 5.62 -13.23
CA GLU A 258 39.84 6.09 -12.31
C GLU A 258 41.21 5.40 -12.52
N GLY A 259 41.29 4.40 -13.41
CA GLY A 259 42.48 3.58 -13.64
C GLY A 259 43.50 4.14 -14.65
N LYS A 260 43.34 5.40 -15.10
CA LYS A 260 44.23 6.06 -16.05
C LYS A 260 45.05 7.19 -15.41
N GLU A 261 45.65 6.95 -14.24
CA GLU A 261 46.81 7.72 -13.79
C GLU A 261 47.93 6.77 -13.35
N THR A 262 49.14 7.11 -13.78
CA THR A 262 50.38 6.33 -13.81
C THR A 262 50.75 5.70 -12.46
N LEU A 263 50.99 4.39 -12.48
CA LEU A 263 51.04 3.50 -11.30
C LEU A 263 52.39 3.41 -10.57
N GLU A 264 53.42 4.16 -10.98
CA GLU A 264 54.80 3.83 -10.59
C GLU A 264 55.48 4.72 -9.53
N SER A 265 54.81 5.69 -8.89
CA SER A 265 55.48 6.52 -7.86
C SER A 265 54.62 7.02 -6.69
N ARG A 266 53.63 6.23 -6.22
CA ARG A 266 52.85 6.58 -5.02
C ARG A 266 53.41 5.93 -3.75
N SER A 267 53.47 6.70 -2.66
CA SER A 267 53.85 6.19 -1.33
C SER A 267 52.86 5.13 -0.81
N MET A 268 53.28 4.30 0.15
CA MET A 268 52.41 3.27 0.74
C MET A 268 51.11 3.85 1.31
N ASP A 269 51.19 5.04 1.93
CA ASP A 269 50.04 5.75 2.50
C ASP A 269 49.06 6.23 1.41
N GLN A 270 49.57 6.69 0.26
CA GLN A 270 48.73 7.09 -0.87
C GLN A 270 48.02 5.90 -1.52
N ARG A 271 48.66 4.72 -1.55
CA ARG A 271 48.02 3.46 -2.00
C ARG A 271 46.95 2.99 -1.02
N ALA A 272 47.18 3.11 0.28
CA ALA A 272 46.20 2.79 1.31
C ALA A 272 44.98 3.72 1.25
N ALA A 273 45.20 5.03 1.13
CA ALA A 273 44.13 6.03 0.99
C ALA A 273 43.28 5.80 -0.27
N HIS A 274 43.91 5.51 -1.42
CA HIS A 274 43.20 5.18 -2.66
C HIS A 274 42.37 3.90 -2.54
N LYS A 275 42.87 2.89 -1.82
CA LYS A 275 42.15 1.64 -1.56
C LYS A 275 40.94 1.86 -0.64
N MET A 276 41.06 2.71 0.37
CA MET A 276 39.96 3.09 1.26
C MET A 276 38.86 3.83 0.49
N ARG A 277 39.23 4.86 -0.29
CA ARG A 277 38.28 5.62 -1.11
C ARG A 277 37.53 4.74 -2.11
N LYS A 278 38.22 3.79 -2.74
CA LYS A 278 37.59 2.80 -3.64
C LYS A 278 36.61 1.88 -2.92
N ASN A 279 36.91 1.48 -1.67
CA ASN A 279 36.00 0.69 -0.86
C ASN A 279 34.76 1.48 -0.42
N GLU A 280 34.94 2.74 -0.02
CA GLU A 280 33.84 3.65 0.35
C GLU A 280 32.89 3.92 -0.83
N ILE A 281 33.43 4.19 -2.02
CA ILE A 281 32.64 4.37 -3.25
C ILE A 281 31.85 3.10 -3.58
N LYS A 282 32.48 1.93 -3.45
CA LYS A 282 31.84 0.63 -3.70
C LYS A 282 30.72 0.37 -2.69
N GLU A 283 30.93 0.67 -1.41
CA GLU A 283 29.93 0.51 -0.36
C GLU A 283 28.74 1.45 -0.55
N HIS A 284 29.00 2.73 -0.85
CA HIS A 284 27.95 3.72 -1.11
C HIS A 284 27.09 3.35 -2.33
N LEU A 285 27.71 2.82 -3.39
CA LEU A 285 26.98 2.35 -4.59
C LEU A 285 26.16 1.09 -4.31
N GLU A 286 26.70 0.15 -3.51
CA GLU A 286 25.99 -1.06 -3.09
C GLU A 286 24.77 -0.71 -2.22
N ASN A 287 24.91 0.25 -1.30
CA ASN A 287 23.82 0.73 -0.44
C ASN A 287 22.73 1.44 -1.25
N ARG A 288 23.11 2.30 -2.21
CA ARG A 288 22.14 2.95 -3.12
C ARG A 288 21.35 1.91 -3.94
N SER A 289 21.99 0.86 -4.42
CA SER A 289 21.32 -0.22 -5.18
C SER A 289 20.32 -0.99 -4.31
N LYS A 290 20.68 -1.31 -3.06
CA LYS A 290 19.78 -1.96 -2.09
C LYS A 290 18.57 -1.09 -1.77
N GLU A 291 18.79 0.21 -1.57
CA GLU A 291 17.73 1.16 -1.26
C GLU A 291 16.74 1.31 -2.41
N GLN A 292 17.24 1.42 -3.65
CA GLN A 292 16.40 1.41 -4.85
C GLN A 292 15.58 0.12 -5.00
N ARG A 293 16.14 -1.03 -4.62
CA ARG A 293 15.46 -2.32 -4.64
C ARG A 293 14.37 -2.41 -3.57
N LYS A 294 14.68 -1.96 -2.36
CA LYS A 294 13.71 -1.86 -1.25
C LYS A 294 12.54 -0.95 -1.64
N GLU A 295 12.83 0.21 -2.23
CA GLU A 295 11.82 1.16 -2.70
C GLU A 295 10.98 0.56 -3.85
N TYR A 296 11.59 -0.18 -4.78
CA TYR A 296 10.86 -0.87 -5.84
C TYR A 296 9.90 -1.93 -5.29
N LEU A 297 10.36 -2.78 -4.38
CA LEU A 297 9.53 -3.81 -3.75
C LEU A 297 8.40 -3.18 -2.94
N GLU A 298 8.70 -2.12 -2.19
CA GLU A 298 7.70 -1.37 -1.43
C GLU A 298 6.64 -0.78 -2.35
N ARG A 299 7.06 -0.12 -3.44
CA ARG A 299 6.15 0.44 -4.45
C ARG A 299 5.29 -0.64 -5.12
N GLU A 300 5.84 -1.83 -5.37
CA GLU A 300 5.10 -2.91 -6.02
C GLU A 300 4.10 -3.60 -5.07
N ILE A 301 4.45 -3.71 -3.78
CA ILE A 301 3.52 -4.14 -2.72
C ILE A 301 2.42 -3.08 -2.54
N GLU A 302 2.77 -1.80 -2.60
CA GLU A 302 1.84 -0.69 -2.41
C GLU A 302 0.85 -0.52 -3.57
N LYS A 303 1.23 -0.85 -4.80
CA LYS A 303 0.31 -0.88 -5.95
C LYS A 303 -0.80 -1.93 -5.80
N ARG A 304 -0.60 -2.96 -4.97
CA ARG A 304 -1.53 -4.08 -4.78
C ARG A 304 -2.25 -3.91 -3.45
N VAL A 305 -3.14 -2.92 -3.39
CA VAL A 305 -4.05 -2.74 -2.24
C VAL A 305 -5.20 -3.71 -2.41
N ILE A 306 -5.22 -4.76 -1.58
CA ILE A 306 -6.23 -5.82 -1.60
C ILE A 306 -7.39 -5.47 -0.64
N ARG A 307 -7.09 -4.81 0.47
CA ARG A 307 -8.05 -4.29 1.44
C ARG A 307 -7.47 -3.08 2.17
N THR A 308 -8.25 -2.02 2.32
CA THR A 308 -7.95 -0.92 3.25
C THR A 308 -8.39 -1.36 4.65
N ASN A 309 -7.43 -1.48 5.57
CA ASN A 309 -7.71 -1.82 6.97
C ASN A 309 -7.69 -0.54 7.82
N PRO A 310 -8.53 -0.46 8.87
CA PRO A 310 -8.46 0.66 9.79
C PRO A 310 -7.11 0.64 10.53
N LEU A 311 -6.51 1.82 10.72
CA LEU A 311 -5.28 2.03 11.45
C LEU A 311 -5.41 1.70 12.94
N GLY A 312 -6.60 1.89 13.49
CA GLY A 312 -6.89 1.65 14.90
C GLY A 312 -8.17 2.33 15.36
N LYS A 313 -8.37 2.32 16.67
CA LYS A 313 -9.52 2.95 17.35
C LYS A 313 -9.05 3.87 18.47
N ASP A 314 -9.81 4.91 18.76
CA ASP A 314 -9.60 5.77 19.94
C ASP A 314 -10.43 5.31 21.17
N ARG A 315 -10.44 6.12 22.24
CA ARG A 315 -11.25 5.88 23.44
C ARG A 315 -12.74 5.78 23.14
N ASP A 316 -13.22 6.53 22.18
CA ASP A 316 -14.64 6.65 21.83
C ASP A 316 -15.05 5.65 20.74
N TYR A 317 -14.16 4.70 20.42
CA TYR A 317 -14.33 3.63 19.42
C TYR A 317 -14.42 4.13 17.98
N ASN A 318 -14.02 5.38 17.71
CA ASN A 318 -13.92 5.90 16.35
C ASN A 318 -12.80 5.17 15.62
N ARG A 319 -13.05 4.82 14.36
CA ARG A 319 -12.10 4.09 13.51
C ARG A 319 -11.35 5.06 12.61
N TYR A 320 -10.03 4.89 12.57
CA TYR A 320 -9.15 5.72 11.75
C TYR A 320 -8.79 4.94 10.49
N TRP A 321 -8.93 5.56 9.33
CA TRP A 321 -8.70 4.96 8.03
C TRP A 321 -7.69 5.78 7.25
N PHE A 322 -6.76 5.12 6.56
CA PHE A 322 -5.81 5.79 5.68
C PHE A 322 -5.92 5.20 4.27
N PHE A 323 -6.49 6.00 3.37
CA PHE A 323 -6.61 5.64 1.97
C PHE A 323 -5.38 6.14 1.23
N ARG A 324 -4.48 5.21 0.88
CA ARG A 324 -3.18 5.51 0.22
C ARG A 324 -3.30 6.34 -1.06
N ARG A 325 -4.43 6.22 -1.77
CA ARG A 325 -4.68 6.95 -3.03
C ARG A 325 -5.12 8.39 -2.82
N ASP A 326 -5.66 8.70 -1.65
CA ASP A 326 -6.17 10.02 -1.31
C ASP A 326 -5.24 10.80 -0.37
N GLY A 327 -4.51 10.08 0.49
CA GLY A 327 -3.48 10.64 1.36
C GLY A 327 -3.99 11.23 2.68
N ARG A 328 -5.31 11.46 2.81
CA ARG A 328 -5.92 11.92 4.06
C ARG A 328 -6.16 10.78 5.04
N ILE A 329 -6.26 11.13 6.31
CA ILE A 329 -6.73 10.23 7.37
C ILE A 329 -8.20 10.51 7.59
N PHE A 330 -9.04 9.49 7.44
CA PHE A 330 -10.47 9.57 7.70
C PHE A 330 -10.76 9.02 9.09
N VAL A 331 -11.73 9.62 9.75
CA VAL A 331 -12.24 9.18 11.05
C VAL A 331 -13.70 8.82 10.86
N GLU A 332 -14.05 7.61 11.23
CA GLU A 332 -15.41 7.09 11.24
C GLU A 332 -15.86 6.98 12.68
N SER A 333 -17.01 7.59 12.99
CA SER A 333 -17.63 7.46 14.31
C SER A 333 -17.94 6.00 14.65
N SER A 334 -18.05 5.69 15.95
CA SER A 334 -18.37 4.34 16.42
C SER A 334 -19.64 3.75 15.79
N ASP A 335 -20.63 4.60 15.51
CA ASP A 335 -21.92 4.29 14.90
C ASP A 335 -21.90 4.29 13.36
N SER A 336 -20.76 4.59 12.73
CA SER A 336 -20.59 4.71 11.27
C SER A 336 -21.42 5.82 10.61
N VAL A 337 -22.11 6.67 11.38
CA VAL A 337 -22.97 7.73 10.85
C VAL A 337 -22.14 8.96 10.48
N GLU A 338 -21.24 9.34 11.38
CA GLU A 338 -20.41 10.53 11.21
C GLU A 338 -19.01 10.19 10.70
N TRP A 339 -18.54 11.03 9.78
CA TRP A 339 -17.21 10.91 9.18
C TRP A 339 -16.51 12.26 9.19
N GLY A 340 -15.23 12.25 9.54
CA GLY A 340 -14.32 13.39 9.47
C GLY A 340 -13.02 13.02 8.73
N TYR A 341 -12.18 14.01 8.45
CA TYR A 341 -10.85 13.76 7.89
C TYR A 341 -9.82 14.79 8.37
N TYR A 342 -8.56 14.38 8.38
CA TYR A 342 -7.40 15.24 8.56
C TYR A 342 -6.66 15.39 7.23
N SER A 343 -6.36 16.63 6.87
CA SER A 343 -5.85 17.02 5.55
C SER A 343 -4.53 17.79 5.59
N SER A 344 -4.06 18.22 6.76
CA SER A 344 -2.79 18.92 6.92
C SER A 344 -1.79 18.14 7.78
N GLN A 345 -0.51 18.45 7.60
CA GLN A 345 0.55 17.85 8.44
C GLN A 345 0.41 18.30 9.90
N GLU A 346 0.01 19.55 10.13
CA GLU A 346 -0.21 20.10 11.47
C GLU A 346 -1.35 19.39 12.20
N GLU A 347 -2.45 19.10 11.49
CA GLU A 347 -3.56 18.30 12.01
C GLU A 347 -3.13 16.88 12.38
N LEU A 348 -2.25 16.26 11.57
CA LEU A 348 -1.69 14.94 11.87
C LEU A 348 -0.80 14.98 13.13
N ASP A 349 0.06 15.99 13.25
CA ASP A 349 0.92 16.17 14.41
C ASP A 349 0.09 16.41 15.68
N ALA A 350 -0.96 17.24 15.58
CA ALA A 350 -1.91 17.48 16.66
C ALA A 350 -2.65 16.20 17.06
N LEU A 351 -3.10 15.39 16.10
CA LEU A 351 -3.73 14.10 16.36
C LEU A 351 -2.79 13.17 17.15
N ILE A 352 -1.56 12.96 16.67
CA ILE A 352 -0.58 12.09 17.33
C ILE A 352 -0.22 12.61 18.74
N GLY A 353 -0.16 13.92 18.90
CA GLY A 353 0.06 14.59 20.19
C GLY A 353 -1.10 14.41 21.17
N SER A 354 -2.34 14.40 20.68
CA SER A 354 -3.55 14.26 21.51
C SER A 354 -3.83 12.84 22.02
N LEU A 355 -3.28 11.82 21.35
CA LEU A 355 -3.52 10.42 21.71
C LEU A 355 -2.85 10.02 23.04
N ASN A 356 -3.63 9.41 23.94
CA ASN A 356 -3.18 9.02 25.27
C ASN A 356 -2.49 7.64 25.26
N VAL A 357 -1.18 7.65 25.53
CA VAL A 357 -0.34 6.44 25.56
C VAL A 357 -0.67 5.46 26.69
N LYS A 358 -1.48 5.88 27.68
CA LYS A 358 -1.94 5.00 28.76
C LYS A 358 -3.00 4.00 28.29
N GLY A 359 -3.85 4.38 27.34
CA GLY A 359 -4.89 3.51 26.80
C GLY A 359 -4.32 2.52 25.79
N GLU A 360 -4.72 1.24 25.86
CA GLU A 360 -4.19 0.22 24.93
C GLU A 360 -4.55 0.50 23.47
N ARG A 361 -5.78 0.98 23.22
CA ARG A 361 -6.28 1.30 21.87
C ARG A 361 -5.56 2.50 21.28
N GLU A 362 -5.51 3.60 22.02
CA GLU A 362 -4.85 4.83 21.58
C GLU A 362 -3.35 4.67 21.44
N ARG A 363 -2.71 3.85 22.31
CA ARG A 363 -1.30 3.47 22.15
C ARG A 363 -1.07 2.68 20.87
N ALA A 364 -1.94 1.72 20.54
CA ALA A 364 -1.84 0.96 19.30
C ALA A 364 -2.04 1.86 18.07
N LEU A 365 -3.06 2.73 18.09
CA LEU A 365 -3.32 3.71 17.04
C LEU A 365 -2.13 4.66 16.85
N LYS A 366 -1.60 5.22 17.94
CA LYS A 366 -0.43 6.11 17.92
C LYS A 366 0.78 5.42 17.32
N LYS A 367 1.07 4.19 17.73
CA LYS A 367 2.18 3.41 17.16
C LYS A 367 2.03 3.18 15.65
N GLN A 368 0.82 2.90 15.17
CA GLN A 368 0.56 2.75 13.74
C GLN A 368 0.72 4.07 12.98
N LEU A 369 0.22 5.18 13.54
CA LEU A 369 0.38 6.52 12.97
C LEU A 369 1.85 6.95 12.92
N GLU A 370 2.63 6.69 13.96
CA GLU A 370 4.07 6.99 14.01
C GLU A 370 4.85 6.15 12.97
N ASN A 371 4.53 4.86 12.84
CA ASN A 371 5.15 4.00 11.83
C ASN A 371 4.85 4.46 10.39
N LEU A 372 3.64 4.95 10.15
CA LEU A 372 3.19 5.42 8.84
C LEU A 372 3.44 6.92 8.63
N TYR A 373 3.92 7.64 9.65
CA TYR A 373 4.02 9.09 9.66
C TYR A 373 4.75 9.62 8.44
N HIS A 374 5.93 9.07 8.14
CA HIS A 374 6.72 9.51 6.99
C HIS A 374 5.96 9.34 5.67
N LYS A 375 5.20 8.24 5.52
CA LYS A 375 4.40 7.98 4.32
C LYS A 375 3.20 8.90 4.21
N ILE A 376 2.47 9.08 5.31
CA ILE A 376 1.29 9.96 5.36
C ILE A 376 1.72 11.41 5.12
N SER A 377 2.80 11.87 5.76
CA SER A 377 3.37 13.21 5.56
C SER A 377 3.79 13.43 4.11
N LEU A 378 4.48 12.47 3.48
CA LEU A 378 4.84 12.56 2.06
C LEU A 378 3.61 12.67 1.15
N GLU A 379 2.56 11.88 1.39
CA GLU A 379 1.35 11.93 0.56
C GLU A 379 0.54 13.22 0.80
N LEU A 380 0.44 13.69 2.04
CA LEU A 380 -0.17 14.98 2.38
C LEU A 380 0.58 16.15 1.71
N GLN A 381 1.91 16.13 1.72
CA GLN A 381 2.74 17.14 1.04
C GLN A 381 2.63 17.07 -0.48
N LYS A 382 2.54 15.87 -1.05
CA LYS A 382 2.31 15.68 -2.48
C LYS A 382 0.96 16.24 -2.88
N ARG A 383 -0.09 15.93 -2.12
CA ARG A 383 -1.44 16.45 -2.35
C ARG A 383 -1.50 17.96 -2.20
N SER A 384 -0.89 18.54 -1.16
CA SER A 384 -0.89 20.00 -0.99
C SER A 384 -0.20 20.72 -2.14
N LYS A 385 0.89 20.13 -2.68
CA LYS A 385 1.54 20.63 -3.90
C LYS A 385 0.66 20.47 -5.14
N GLU A 386 -0.02 19.34 -5.31
CA GLU A 386 -0.94 19.13 -6.43
C GLU A 386 -2.11 20.12 -6.40
N VAL A 387 -2.68 20.37 -5.22
CA VAL A 387 -3.73 21.37 -5.01
C VAL A 387 -3.21 22.78 -5.29
N ALA A 388 -2.02 23.13 -4.81
CA ALA A 388 -1.40 24.43 -5.07
C ALA A 388 -1.07 24.64 -6.56
N GLN A 389 -0.48 23.63 -7.22
CA GLN A 389 -0.21 23.68 -8.67
C GLN A 389 -1.50 23.83 -9.47
N LYS A 390 -2.57 23.14 -9.07
CA LYS A 390 -3.87 23.25 -9.73
C LYS A 390 -4.45 24.66 -9.55
N ALA A 391 -4.40 25.20 -8.34
CA ALA A 391 -4.82 26.57 -8.07
C ALA A 391 -3.97 27.61 -8.84
N GLU A 392 -2.66 27.41 -8.97
CA GLU A 392 -1.77 28.28 -9.76
C GLU A 392 -2.07 28.21 -11.26
N THR A 393 -2.36 27.02 -11.81
CA THR A 393 -2.81 26.89 -13.19
C THR A 393 -4.14 27.59 -13.42
N ASP A 394 -5.06 27.50 -12.47
CA ASP A 394 -6.36 28.18 -12.55
C ASP A 394 -6.18 29.70 -12.51
N ASP A 395 -5.35 30.20 -11.60
CA ASP A 395 -4.97 31.61 -11.49
C ASP A 395 -4.28 32.12 -12.77
N ALA A 396 -3.39 31.31 -13.36
CA ALA A 396 -2.70 31.63 -14.59
C ALA A 396 -3.66 31.65 -15.79
N ASP A 397 -4.62 30.74 -15.85
CA ASP A 397 -5.64 30.68 -16.90
C ASP A 397 -6.65 31.83 -16.76
N VAL A 398 -7.04 32.20 -15.54
CA VAL A 398 -7.86 33.40 -15.26
C VAL A 398 -7.11 34.68 -15.68
N ARG A 399 -5.80 34.78 -15.39
CA ARG A 399 -4.95 35.90 -15.82
C ARG A 399 -4.74 35.95 -17.34
N ARG A 400 -4.71 34.80 -18.03
CA ARG A 400 -4.66 34.73 -19.50
C ARG A 400 -5.99 35.12 -20.14
N SER A 401 -7.11 34.69 -19.54
CA SER A 401 -8.49 35.01 -19.98
C SER A 401 -8.85 36.49 -19.82
N THR A 402 -8.23 37.22 -18.88
CA THR A 402 -8.43 38.67 -18.74
C THR A 402 -7.68 39.50 -19.80
N ARG A 403 -6.66 38.93 -20.46
CA ARG A 403 -5.83 39.65 -21.46
C ARG A 403 -6.28 39.47 -22.91
N VAL A 404 -7.03 38.41 -23.18
CA VAL A 404 -7.58 38.08 -24.50
C VAL A 404 -9.03 37.65 -24.25
N ARG A 405 -10.02 38.21 -24.96
CA ARG A 405 -11.43 37.74 -24.95
C ARG A 405 -11.50 36.31 -25.53
N ALA A 406 -10.91 35.34 -24.84
CA ALA A 406 -11.03 33.92 -25.11
C ALA A 406 -12.28 33.40 -24.38
N PRO A 407 -12.97 32.38 -24.93
CA PRO A 407 -14.12 31.77 -24.27
C PRO A 407 -13.70 31.24 -22.89
N ALA A 408 -14.59 31.35 -21.90
CA ALA A 408 -14.32 31.00 -20.51
C ALA A 408 -13.70 29.59 -20.41
N GLY A 409 -12.46 29.53 -19.93
CA GLY A 409 -11.75 28.27 -19.66
C GLY A 409 -12.46 27.47 -18.55
N ASP A 410 -12.40 26.15 -18.67
CA ASP A 410 -13.21 25.22 -17.88
C ASP A 410 -12.88 25.24 -16.38
N ASN A 411 -13.93 25.35 -15.55
CA ASN A 411 -13.83 25.31 -14.09
C ASN A 411 -13.29 23.94 -13.60
N PRO A 412 -12.28 23.89 -12.72
CA PRO A 412 -11.75 22.66 -12.10
C PRO A 412 -12.80 21.81 -11.39
N ALA A 413 -13.85 22.45 -10.86
CA ALA A 413 -15.00 21.76 -10.29
C ALA A 413 -15.76 20.93 -11.34
N LEU A 414 -15.53 21.16 -12.63
CA LEU A 414 -16.08 20.43 -13.77
C LEU A 414 -15.08 19.41 -14.36
N ALA A 415 -13.91 19.19 -13.75
CA ALA A 415 -12.91 18.23 -14.24
C ALA A 415 -13.50 16.82 -14.41
N PHE A 416 -14.40 16.42 -13.51
CA PHE A 416 -15.13 15.15 -13.60
C PHE A 416 -15.97 15.00 -14.87
N LEU A 417 -16.43 16.10 -15.49
CA LEU A 417 -17.16 16.07 -16.78
C LEU A 417 -16.25 15.71 -17.95
N LYS A 418 -14.93 15.92 -17.82
CA LYS A 418 -13.92 15.59 -18.82
C LYS A 418 -13.29 14.21 -18.61
N TYR A 419 -13.82 13.42 -17.68
CA TYR A 419 -13.30 12.09 -17.43
C TYR A 419 -13.35 11.23 -18.72
N VAL A 420 -12.21 10.65 -19.09
CA VAL A 420 -12.09 9.73 -20.22
C VAL A 420 -11.53 8.42 -19.71
N ASN A 421 -12.27 7.33 -19.92
CA ASN A 421 -11.81 6.00 -19.55
C ASN A 421 -10.82 5.46 -20.59
N LYS A 422 -9.53 5.66 -20.35
CA LYS A 422 -8.39 5.19 -21.16
C LYS A 422 -8.17 3.67 -21.09
N TRP A 423 -8.80 2.98 -20.15
CA TRP A 423 -8.64 1.54 -19.95
C TRP A 423 -9.81 0.74 -20.51
N LYS A 424 -10.79 1.41 -21.10
CA LYS A 424 -11.91 0.78 -21.78
C LYS A 424 -11.41 0.01 -23.00
N GLU A 425 -11.73 -1.27 -23.07
CA GLU A 425 -11.58 -2.08 -24.27
C GLU A 425 -12.83 -1.86 -25.15
N ASP A 426 -12.62 -1.59 -26.45
CA ASP A 426 -13.67 -1.25 -27.43
C ASP A 426 -14.55 -2.44 -27.85
#